data_AF-A0A8T3ZWZ6-F1
#
_entry.id   AF-A0A8T3ZWZ6-F1
#
_cell.length_a   1.000
_cell.length_b   1.000
_cell.length_c   1.000
_cell.angle_alpha   90.00
_cell.angle_beta   90.00
_cell.angle_gamma   90.00
#
_symmetry.space_group_name_H-M   'P 1'
#
loop_
_entity.id
_entity.type
_entity.pdbx_description
1 polymer ?
#
loop_
_entity_poly.entity_id
_entity_poly.type
_entity_poly.pdbx_seq_one_letter_code
_entity_poly.pdbx_strand_id
1 'polypeptide(L)'
;MRLIESKPITFREVFSLLSDRKKETAGAELGYEQANTLAYAEAFGAMTEAKEESLRKELSKISPSLPQTAVVAFLNLLPRKEEEIRAVLQWAKADIPEEQVKELAKAFKKQKKA
;
A
#
# COMPACT_ATOMS: atom_id res chain seq x y z
N MET A 1 22.26 5.72 -17.74
CA MET A 1 21.40 6.15 -16.62
C MET A 1 21.82 5.39 -15.38
N ARG A 2 22.08 6.05 -14.25
CA ARG A 2 22.48 5.40 -12.99
C ARG A 2 21.33 5.50 -11.99
N LEU A 3 20.87 4.35 -11.47
CA LEU A 3 19.84 4.31 -10.42
C LEU A 3 20.43 4.87 -9.12
N ILE A 4 19.77 5.86 -8.52
CA ILE A 4 20.18 6.48 -7.25
C ILE A 4 19.40 5.87 -6.08
N GLU A 5 18.08 5.74 -6.23
CA GLU A 5 17.19 5.19 -5.20
C GLU A 5 15.96 4.55 -5.86
N SER A 6 15.42 3.51 -5.24
CA SER A 6 14.14 2.91 -5.61
C SER A 6 13.40 2.50 -4.33
N LYS A 7 12.10 2.82 -4.26
CA LYS A 7 11.23 2.44 -3.16
C LYS A 7 9.85 2.02 -3.67
N PRO A 8 9.21 1.02 -3.05
CA PRO A 8 7.84 0.65 -3.37
C PRO A 8 6.86 1.74 -2.90
N ILE A 9 5.75 1.90 -3.61
CA ILE A 9 4.68 2.85 -3.27
C ILE A 9 3.29 2.19 -3.33
N THR A 10 2.34 2.69 -2.53
CA THR A 10 0.93 2.22 -2.52
C THR A 10 0.13 2.78 -3.69
N PHE A 11 -1.03 2.17 -3.97
CA PHE A 11 -1.96 2.66 -4.99
C PHE A 11 -2.48 4.07 -4.66
N ARG A 12 -2.63 4.43 -3.39
CA ARG A 12 -2.97 5.80 -2.99
C ARG A 12 -1.86 6.78 -3.37
N GLU A 13 -0.59 6.45 -3.16
CA GLU A 13 0.51 7.36 -3.56
C GLU A 13 0.59 7.46 -5.08
N VAL A 14 0.35 6.36 -5.81
CA VAL A 14 0.22 6.39 -7.27
C VAL A 14 -0.91 7.33 -7.71
N PHE A 15 -2.09 7.22 -7.08
CA PHE A 15 -3.23 8.10 -7.36
C PHE A 15 -2.86 9.57 -7.13
N SER A 16 -2.20 9.89 -6.00
CA SER A 16 -1.75 11.24 -5.69
C SER A 16 -0.78 11.76 -6.75
N LEU A 17 0.26 10.98 -7.08
CA LEU A 17 1.30 11.37 -8.03
C LEU A 17 0.73 11.63 -9.43
N LEU A 18 -0.15 10.77 -9.93
CA LEU A 18 -0.76 10.92 -11.24
C LEU A 18 -1.81 12.05 -11.26
N SER A 19 -2.54 12.24 -10.16
CA SER A 19 -3.49 13.35 -10.01
C SER A 19 -2.77 14.70 -10.02
N ASP A 20 -1.67 14.81 -9.29
CA ASP A 20 -0.87 16.03 -9.25
C ASP A 20 -0.18 16.28 -10.59
N ARG A 21 0.30 15.22 -11.25
CA ARG A 21 0.84 15.32 -12.61
C ARG A 21 -0.18 15.87 -13.60
N LYS A 22 -1.43 15.41 -13.54
CA LYS A 22 -2.53 15.90 -14.39
C LYS A 22 -2.84 17.39 -14.14
N LYS A 23 -2.67 17.87 -12.90
CA LYS A 23 -2.83 19.30 -12.56
C LYS A 23 -1.67 20.15 -13.09
N GLU A 24 -0.43 19.67 -12.93
CA GLU A 24 0.78 20.36 -13.41
C GLU A 24 0.76 20.61 -14.91
N THR A 25 0.19 19.69 -15.68
CA THR A 25 0.06 19.82 -17.14
C THR A 25 -1.11 20.71 -17.55
N ALA A 26 -1.68 21.50 -16.63
CA ALA A 26 -2.88 22.32 -16.84
C ALA A 26 -4.07 21.54 -17.42
N GLY A 27 -4.19 20.25 -17.05
CA GLY A 27 -5.23 19.37 -17.58
C GLY A 27 -4.92 18.78 -18.96
N ALA A 28 -3.72 18.99 -19.52
CA ALA A 28 -3.29 18.24 -20.70
C ALA A 28 -3.34 16.74 -20.40
N GLU A 29 -3.78 15.97 -21.40
CA GLU A 29 -4.11 14.57 -21.24
C GLU A 29 -2.89 13.78 -20.75
N LEU A 30 -3.09 13.00 -19.69
CA LEU A 30 -2.13 11.95 -19.33
C LEU A 30 -2.02 11.00 -20.54
N GLY A 31 -0.82 10.46 -20.76
CA GLY A 31 -0.67 9.41 -21.77
C GLY A 31 -1.61 8.23 -21.46
N TYR A 32 -1.99 7.45 -22.48
CA TYR A 32 -2.94 6.34 -22.35
C TYR A 32 -2.68 5.44 -21.13
N GLU A 33 -1.44 4.99 -20.94
CA GLU A 33 -1.06 4.13 -19.82
C GLU A 33 -1.16 4.82 -18.45
N GLN A 34 -0.84 6.12 -18.39
CA GLN A 34 -0.95 6.91 -17.17
C GLN A 34 -2.41 7.16 -16.81
N ALA A 35 -3.26 7.41 -17.80
CA ALA A 35 -4.70 7.56 -17.61
C ALA A 35 -5.34 6.26 -17.09
N ASN A 36 -4.99 5.12 -17.69
CA ASN A 36 -5.46 3.80 -17.22
C ASN A 36 -4.97 3.49 -15.80
N THR A 37 -3.70 3.81 -15.51
CA THR A 37 -3.12 3.59 -14.18
C THR A 37 -3.79 4.48 -13.14
N LEU A 38 -4.11 5.74 -13.47
CA LEU A 38 -4.84 6.64 -12.58
C LEU A 38 -6.24 6.09 -12.27
N ALA A 39 -6.98 5.63 -13.28
CA ALA A 39 -8.30 5.02 -13.08
C ALA A 39 -8.24 3.76 -12.21
N TYR A 40 -7.22 2.91 -12.41
CA TYR A 40 -6.99 1.75 -11.55
C TYR A 40 -6.65 2.19 -10.11
N ALA A 41 -5.75 3.15 -9.94
CA ALA A 41 -5.34 3.65 -8.64
C ALA A 41 -6.49 4.33 -7.89
N GLU A 42 -7.43 4.98 -8.58
CA GLU A 42 -8.65 5.51 -8.01
C GLU A 42 -9.59 4.40 -7.52
N ALA A 43 -9.80 3.36 -8.32
CA ALA A 43 -10.67 2.23 -7.97
C ALA A 43 -10.12 1.37 -6.81
N PHE A 44 -8.79 1.24 -6.71
CA PHE A 44 -8.12 0.35 -5.76
C PHE A 44 -7.35 1.09 -4.65
N GLY A 45 -7.29 2.42 -4.69
CA GLY A 45 -6.73 3.29 -3.65
C GLY A 45 -7.65 3.34 -2.43
N ALA A 46 -7.77 2.21 -1.74
CA ALA A 46 -8.81 1.95 -0.74
C ALA A 46 -8.76 2.82 0.52
N MET A 47 -7.77 3.71 0.67
CA MET A 47 -7.50 4.44 1.91
C MET A 47 -7.22 5.91 1.67
N THR A 48 -7.72 6.75 2.58
CA THR A 48 -7.25 8.14 2.69
C THR A 48 -5.83 8.17 3.27
N GLU A 49 -5.10 9.24 3.00
CA GLU A 49 -3.73 9.44 3.52
C GLU A 49 -3.66 9.27 5.04
N ALA A 50 -4.57 9.89 5.79
CA ALA A 50 -4.60 9.79 7.25
C ALA A 50 -4.81 8.35 7.75
N LYS A 51 -5.68 7.57 7.08
CA LYS A 51 -5.89 6.16 7.42
C LYS A 51 -4.65 5.33 7.08
N GLU A 52 -4.03 5.58 5.92
CA GLU A 52 -2.84 4.85 5.49
C GLU A 52 -1.67 5.11 6.47
N GLU A 53 -1.45 6.36 6.87
CA GLU A 53 -0.41 6.74 7.82
C GLU A 53 -0.66 6.11 9.21
N SER A 54 -1.91 6.14 9.67
CA SER A 54 -2.31 5.49 10.92
C SER A 54 -2.03 3.99 10.90
N LEU A 55 -2.41 3.31 9.82
CA LEU A 55 -2.18 1.88 9.66
C LEU A 55 -0.69 1.57 9.54
N ARG A 56 0.10 2.33 8.76
CA ARG A 56 1.57 2.19 8.71
C ARG A 56 2.21 2.23 10.09
N LYS A 57 1.78 3.18 10.94
CA LYS A 57 2.26 3.29 12.32
C LYS A 57 1.86 2.08 13.17
N GLU A 58 0.65 1.56 13.01
CA GLU A 58 0.21 0.34 13.71
C GLU A 58 1.02 -0.89 13.26
N LEU A 59 1.23 -1.08 11.94
CA LEU A 59 2.04 -2.18 11.39
C LEU A 59 3.49 -2.13 11.91
N SER A 60 4.10 -0.95 11.91
CA SER A 60 5.47 -0.76 12.41
C SER A 60 5.61 -1.05 13.91
N LYS A 61 4.54 -0.89 14.70
CA LYS A 61 4.55 -1.24 16.12
C LYS A 61 4.44 -2.74 16.35
N ILE A 62 3.60 -3.42 15.57
CA ILE A 62 3.39 -4.87 15.65
C ILE A 62 4.65 -5.62 15.19
N SER A 63 5.22 -5.20 14.06
CA SER A 63 6.38 -5.85 13.47
C SER A 63 7.31 -4.82 12.83
N PRO A 64 8.29 -4.31 13.58
CA PRO A 64 9.26 -3.32 13.10
C PRO A 64 10.17 -3.83 11.97
N SER A 65 10.30 -5.16 11.83
CA SER A 65 11.14 -5.82 10.84
C SER A 65 10.43 -6.09 9.51
N LEU A 66 9.18 -5.65 9.34
CA LEU A 66 8.47 -5.84 8.08
C LEU A 66 9.19 -5.12 6.93
N PRO A 67 9.49 -5.81 5.81
CA PRO A 67 10.05 -5.16 4.65
C PRO A 67 9.03 -4.19 4.04
N GLN A 68 9.52 -3.09 3.45
CA GLN A 68 8.65 -2.06 2.87
C GLN A 68 7.70 -2.62 1.80
N THR A 69 8.13 -3.66 1.07
CA THR A 69 7.30 -4.36 0.08
C THR A 69 6.09 -5.05 0.72
N ALA A 70 6.26 -5.71 1.87
CA ALA A 70 5.15 -6.30 2.62
C ALA A 70 4.20 -5.21 3.13
N VAL A 71 4.75 -4.12 3.67
CA VAL A 71 3.95 -2.98 4.16
C VAL A 71 3.09 -2.40 3.03
N VAL A 72 3.69 -2.13 1.87
CA VAL A 72 2.97 -1.60 0.70
C VAL A 72 1.88 -2.57 0.22
N ALA A 73 2.19 -3.88 0.15
CA ALA A 73 1.21 -4.89 -0.23
C ALA A 73 0.04 -4.96 0.76
N PHE A 74 0.32 -4.89 2.07
CA PHE A 74 -0.71 -4.86 3.11
C PHE A 74 -1.65 -3.66 2.99
N LEU A 75 -1.10 -2.47 2.73
CA LEU A 75 -1.90 -1.26 2.58
C LEU A 75 -2.78 -1.29 1.32
N ASN A 76 -2.32 -1.96 0.26
CA ASN A 76 -3.08 -2.14 -0.98
C ASN A 76 -4.16 -3.23 -0.85
N LEU A 77 -3.86 -4.33 -0.15
CA LEU A 77 -4.72 -5.52 -0.13
C LEU A 77 -5.67 -5.59 1.08
N LEU A 78 -5.30 -4.96 2.19
CA LEU A 78 -6.05 -4.95 3.45
C LEU A 78 -6.51 -6.36 3.89
N PRO A 79 -5.58 -7.31 4.04
CA PRO A 79 -5.92 -8.70 4.35
C PRO A 79 -6.57 -8.82 5.73
N ARG A 80 -7.65 -9.59 5.85
CA ARG A 80 -8.43 -9.74 7.08
C ARG A 80 -8.23 -11.09 7.76
N LYS A 81 -7.65 -12.04 7.05
CA LYS A 81 -7.37 -13.39 7.52
C LYS A 81 -5.87 -13.62 7.64
N GLU A 82 -5.48 -14.48 8.57
CA GLU A 82 -4.08 -14.85 8.78
C GLU A 82 -3.46 -15.51 7.54
N GLU A 83 -4.22 -16.32 6.80
CA GLU A 83 -3.80 -16.93 5.53
C GLU A 83 -3.43 -15.89 4.47
N GLU A 84 -4.21 -14.82 4.34
CA GLU A 84 -3.95 -13.72 3.41
C GLU A 84 -2.69 -12.95 3.83
N ILE A 85 -2.48 -12.78 5.13
CA ILE A 85 -1.27 -12.15 5.67
C ILE A 85 -0.05 -13.01 5.36
N ARG A 86 -0.12 -14.33 5.59
CA ARG A 86 0.96 -15.26 5.25
C ARG A 86 1.28 -15.25 3.76
N ALA A 87 0.27 -15.17 2.89
CA ALA A 87 0.50 -15.09 1.46
C ALA A 87 1.33 -13.85 1.08
N VAL A 88 1.03 -12.69 1.68
CA VAL A 88 1.82 -11.46 1.47
C VAL A 88 3.24 -11.60 2.04
N LEU A 89 3.39 -12.16 3.24
CA LEU A 89 4.69 -12.36 3.87
C LEU A 89 5.57 -13.30 3.04
N GLN A 90 5.01 -14.41 2.55
CA GLN A 90 5.71 -15.36 1.69
C GLN A 90 6.17 -14.70 0.39
N TRP A 91 5.29 -13.93 -0.27
CA TRP A 91 5.65 -13.17 -1.46
C TRP A 91 6.75 -12.14 -1.19
N ALA A 92 6.68 -11.45 -0.06
CA ALA A 92 7.65 -10.46 0.37
C ALA A 92 8.94 -11.07 0.97
N LYS A 93 9.04 -12.40 1.05
CA LYS A 93 10.14 -13.13 1.69
C LYS A 93 10.40 -12.67 3.13
N ALA A 94 9.33 -12.36 3.85
CA ALA A 94 9.35 -11.96 5.24
C ALA A 94 8.92 -13.14 6.13
N ASP A 95 9.62 -13.31 7.25
CA ASP A 95 9.22 -14.23 8.30
C ASP A 95 9.04 -13.46 9.60
N ILE A 96 7.93 -13.70 10.28
CA ILE A 96 7.57 -13.04 11.54
C ILE A 96 6.91 -14.04 12.49
N PRO A 97 7.02 -13.84 13.81
CA PRO A 97 6.36 -14.70 14.78
C PRO A 97 4.85 -14.81 14.56
N GLU A 98 4.31 -15.99 14.86
CA GLU A 98 2.89 -16.31 14.73
C GLU A 98 1.98 -15.33 15.48
N GLU A 99 2.40 -14.87 16.66
CA GLU A 99 1.66 -13.88 17.43
C GLU A 99 1.54 -12.53 16.71
N GLN A 100 2.58 -12.12 15.96
CA GLN A 100 2.53 -10.90 15.15
C GLN A 100 1.55 -11.08 13.98
N VAL A 101 1.46 -12.26 13.36
CA VAL A 101 0.47 -12.54 12.30
C VAL A 101 -0.96 -12.34 12.82
N LYS A 102 -1.26 -12.85 14.02
CA LYS A 102 -2.57 -12.67 14.67
C LYS A 102 -2.86 -11.21 15.01
N GLU A 103 -1.86 -10.47 15.48
CA GLU A 103 -1.99 -9.04 15.77
C GLU A 103 -2.25 -8.23 14.50
N LEU A 104 -1.54 -8.52 13.42
CA LEU A 104 -1.78 -7.93 12.09
C LEU A 104 -3.21 -8.19 11.62
N ALA A 105 -3.71 -9.42 11.73
CA ALA A 105 -5.09 -9.76 11.37
C ALA A 105 -6.12 -8.95 12.17
N LYS A 106 -5.85 -8.73 13.46
CA LYS A 106 -6.70 -7.87 14.31
C LYS A 106 -6.63 -6.41 13.87
N ALA A 107 -5.46 -5.88 13.54
CA ALA A 107 -5.28 -4.51 13.07
C ALA A 107 -6.08 -4.26 11.78
N PHE A 108 -5.98 -5.14 10.79
CA PHE A 108 -6.72 -4.98 9.53
C PHE A 108 -8.23 -5.17 9.68
N LYS A 109 -8.71 -6.01 10.61
CA LYS A 109 -10.16 -6.16 10.87
C LYS A 109 -10.81 -4.87 11.41
N LYS A 110 -10.05 -4.01 12.11
CA LYS A 110 -10.54 -2.70 12.58
C LYS A 110 -10.76 -1.71 11.44
N GLN A 111 -10.08 -1.90 10.31
CA GLN A 111 -10.18 -1.02 9.16
C GLN A 111 -11.46 -1.36 8.37
N LYS A 112 -12.45 -0.47 8.40
CA LYS A 112 -13.56 -0.52 7.45
C LYS A 112 -13.02 -0.18 6.06
N LYS A 113 -13.40 -0.97 5.03
CA LYS A 113 -13.21 -0.55 3.63
C LYS A 113 -13.88 0.84 3.52
N ALA A 114 -13.13 1.80 2.98
CA ALA A 114 -13.66 3.13 2.71
C ALA A 114 -14.85 3.03 1.74
#